data_AF-Q0A7V9-F1
#
_entry.id   AF-Q0A7V9-F1
#
_cell.length_a   1.000
_cell.length_b   1.000
_cell.length_c   1.000
_cell.angle_alpha   90.00
_cell.angle_beta   90.00
_cell.angle_gamma   90.00
#
_symmetry.space_group_name_H-M   'P 1'
#
loop_
_entity.id
_entity.type
_entity.pdbx_description
1 polymer ?
#
loop_
_entity_poly.entity_id
_entity_poly.type
_entity_poly.pdbx_seq_one_letter_code
_entity_poly.pdbx_strand_id
1 'polypeptide(L)'
;MRHRTGGVRPSEPGDNSAPMAQEWIDSPSDGPGPVPLRDKVAFLADSDAYPDVQGRVTVRETHMSWVFLAGDRVYKLKKPLRYPRRDGRFLWGREFLCREEVRLNRRLAPDVYLGVSALTVTADGRLALQGGGRTVDWLVVMRRLPAERMLDNAIAAGAVDRERIDRLGERLSGFYRGLAPEPVSPQTYLQRFAGEHARNRAVLTDPRFALPKGALQRVLDALDRWLEAGAPALRERARAGRIVEGHGDLRPEHVCLCDTPVVIDGLEFSLALRQVDPFDELAFLGMECDRLGAPWIGPRLIRQCGEALDDHPGAPLLAFYTAYRACLRARLALAHLLEPDPRSPERWVPLAADYLSLAERAAANLGPPATR
;
A
#
# COMPACT_ATOMS: atom_id res chain seq x y z
N MET A 1 42.73 20.00 37.62
CA MET A 1 42.99 19.50 36.25
C MET A 1 43.03 17.98 36.27
N ARG A 2 42.46 17.33 35.23
CA ARG A 2 42.37 15.88 34.95
C ARG A 2 41.19 15.17 35.65
N HIS A 3 40.02 15.13 35.00
CA HIS A 3 39.54 14.25 33.92
C HIS A 3 38.82 13.01 34.48
N ARG A 4 37.48 13.11 34.58
CA ARG A 4 36.57 11.96 34.69
C ARG A 4 36.30 11.44 33.29
N THR A 5 36.74 10.21 33.01
CA THR A 5 36.36 9.44 31.82
C THR A 5 35.00 8.79 32.06
N GLY A 6 33.94 9.40 31.52
CA GLY A 6 32.61 8.80 31.44
C GLY A 6 32.55 7.85 30.25
N GLY A 7 32.58 6.54 30.53
CA GLY A 7 32.32 5.50 29.53
C GLY A 7 30.84 5.50 29.16
N VAL A 8 30.54 5.88 27.91
CA VAL A 8 29.22 5.73 27.30
C VAL A 8 29.04 4.24 26.96
N ARG A 9 28.09 3.58 27.62
CA ARG A 9 27.63 2.25 27.20
C ARG A 9 26.87 2.40 25.87
N PRO A 10 27.11 1.55 24.85
CA PRO A 10 26.31 1.55 23.65
C PRO A 10 24.88 1.14 23.98
N SER A 11 23.90 1.92 23.50
CA SER A 11 22.48 1.62 23.60
C SER A 11 22.17 0.36 22.78
N GLU A 12 21.58 -0.63 23.45
CA GLU A 12 21.04 -1.82 22.80
C GLU A 12 19.93 -1.43 21.80
N PRO A 13 19.82 -2.11 20.66
CA PRO A 13 18.73 -1.86 19.71
C PRO A 13 17.42 -2.30 20.36
N GLY A 14 16.56 -1.32 20.64
CA GLY A 14 15.24 -1.53 21.24
C GLY A 14 14.43 -2.57 20.48
N ASP A 15 14.04 -3.61 21.21
CA ASP A 15 13.10 -4.64 20.79
C ASP A 15 11.76 -4.00 20.41
N ASN A 16 11.41 -4.08 19.12
CA ASN A 16 10.20 -3.50 18.53
C ASN A 16 9.18 -4.61 18.22
N SER A 17 8.97 -5.49 19.20
CA SER A 17 8.17 -6.72 19.15
C SER A 17 6.68 -6.53 19.45
N ALA A 18 6.18 -5.30 19.55
CA ALA A 18 4.75 -5.07 19.78
C ALA A 18 3.91 -5.48 18.54
N PRO A 19 2.81 -6.24 18.75
CA PRO A 19 1.91 -6.62 17.66
C PRO A 19 1.21 -5.37 17.11
N MET A 20 1.23 -5.19 15.79
CA MET A 20 0.54 -4.10 15.07
C MET A 20 -0.96 -3.96 15.41
N ALA A 21 -1.55 -4.96 16.06
CA ALA A 21 -2.93 -4.98 16.51
C ALA A 21 -3.21 -4.13 17.78
N GLN A 22 -2.18 -3.69 18.52
CA GLN A 22 -2.34 -2.98 19.81
C GLN A 22 -2.16 -1.46 19.73
N GLU A 23 -1.73 -0.89 18.60
CA GLU A 23 -1.51 0.56 18.44
C GLU A 23 -2.57 1.18 17.53
N TRP A 24 -3.84 1.08 17.93
CA TRP A 24 -4.89 1.91 17.33
C TRP A 24 -4.78 3.31 17.93
N ILE A 25 -4.17 4.18 17.14
CA ILE A 25 -3.87 5.58 17.46
C ILE A 25 -5.06 6.46 17.03
N ASP A 26 -5.45 7.36 17.93
CA ASP A 26 -6.40 8.47 17.86
C ASP A 26 -7.46 8.43 16.73
N SER A 27 -8.73 8.30 17.13
CA SER A 27 -9.88 8.61 16.26
C SER A 27 -9.71 9.97 15.58
N PRO A 28 -10.29 10.17 14.37
CA PRO A 28 -10.24 11.46 13.69
C PRO A 28 -10.80 12.55 14.61
N SER A 29 -9.91 13.35 15.21
CA SER A 29 -10.25 14.59 15.89
C SER A 29 -10.06 15.75 14.91
N ASP A 30 -10.57 16.93 15.22
CA ASP A 30 -10.44 18.12 14.36
C ASP A 30 -8.99 18.56 14.07
N GLY A 31 -7.99 17.86 14.64
CA GLY A 31 -6.59 18.27 14.64
C GLY A 31 -6.42 19.61 15.35
N PRO A 32 -5.18 20.10 15.53
CA PRO A 32 -4.94 21.40 16.16
C PRO A 32 -5.25 22.60 15.23
N GLY A 33 -6.10 22.41 14.22
CA GLY A 33 -6.37 23.39 13.17
C GLY A 33 -7.51 24.36 13.52
N PRO A 34 -7.50 25.59 12.96
CA PRO A 34 -8.53 26.60 13.21
C PRO A 34 -9.87 26.31 12.52
N VAL A 35 -9.91 25.30 11.63
CA VAL A 35 -11.11 24.90 10.89
C VAL A 35 -11.32 23.39 11.12
N PRO A 36 -12.45 22.98 11.70
CA PRO A 36 -12.83 21.59 11.90
C PRO A 36 -12.75 20.76 10.62
N LEU A 37 -12.46 19.46 10.73
CA LEU A 37 -12.37 18.58 9.56
C LEU A 37 -13.71 18.53 8.81
N ARG A 38 -14.82 18.47 9.55
CA ARG A 38 -16.18 18.43 8.98
C ARG A 38 -16.48 19.65 8.10
N ASP A 39 -16.00 20.84 8.47
CA ASP A 39 -16.26 22.08 7.74
C ASP A 39 -15.44 22.12 6.45
N LYS A 40 -14.21 21.61 6.48
CA LYS A 40 -13.38 21.40 5.28
C LYS A 40 -14.03 20.42 4.31
N VAL A 41 -14.54 19.30 4.83
CA VAL A 41 -15.22 18.28 4.01
C VAL A 41 -16.51 18.83 3.41
N ALA A 42 -17.30 19.58 4.18
CA ALA A 42 -18.52 20.23 3.69
C ALA A 42 -18.22 21.22 2.56
N PHE A 43 -17.22 22.09 2.73
CA PHE A 43 -16.78 23.00 1.67
C PHE A 43 -16.34 22.25 0.41
N LEU A 44 -15.49 21.23 0.53
CA LEU A 44 -15.00 20.47 -0.61
C LEU A 44 -16.07 19.56 -1.25
N ALA A 45 -17.17 19.28 -0.56
CA ALA A 45 -18.30 18.56 -1.13
C ALA A 45 -19.22 19.47 -1.97
N ASP A 46 -19.07 20.79 -1.85
CA ASP A 46 -19.81 21.78 -2.62
C ASP A 46 -19.15 22.00 -3.99
N SER A 47 -19.95 22.11 -5.06
CA SER A 47 -19.44 22.45 -6.39
C SER A 47 -18.84 23.85 -6.44
N ASP A 48 -19.34 24.78 -5.62
CA ASP A 48 -18.88 26.18 -5.59
C ASP A 48 -17.44 26.32 -5.09
N ALA A 49 -16.88 25.26 -4.47
CA ALA A 49 -15.47 25.21 -4.10
C ALA A 49 -14.53 25.11 -5.30
N TYR A 50 -15.03 24.73 -6.49
CA TYR A 50 -14.21 24.40 -7.65
C TYR A 50 -14.52 25.31 -8.84
N PRO A 51 -13.54 26.08 -9.34
CA PRO A 51 -13.69 26.79 -10.60
C PRO A 51 -14.02 25.81 -11.72
N ASP A 52 -14.99 26.17 -12.56
CA ASP A 52 -15.37 25.44 -13.78
C ASP A 52 -16.05 24.07 -13.57
N VAL A 53 -16.50 23.75 -12.35
CA VAL A 53 -17.27 22.53 -12.10
C VAL A 53 -18.75 22.85 -12.02
N GLN A 54 -19.50 22.37 -13.02
CA GLN A 54 -20.96 22.36 -12.99
C GLN A 54 -21.44 20.96 -12.58
N GLY A 55 -22.29 20.88 -11.56
CA GLY A 55 -22.93 19.62 -11.12
C GLY A 55 -22.34 19.01 -9.85
N ARG A 56 -22.75 17.79 -9.54
CA ARG A 56 -22.52 17.16 -8.22
C ARG A 56 -21.07 16.70 -8.04
N VAL A 57 -20.46 17.10 -6.92
CA VAL A 57 -19.21 16.51 -6.43
C VAL A 57 -19.50 15.15 -5.81
N THR A 58 -18.82 14.10 -6.27
CA THR A 58 -18.92 12.78 -5.64
C THR A 58 -17.89 12.69 -4.53
N VAL A 59 -18.34 12.47 -3.30
CA VAL A 59 -17.47 12.32 -2.12
C VAL A 59 -17.27 10.85 -1.81
N ARG A 60 -16.01 10.44 -1.65
CA ARG A 60 -15.63 9.09 -1.21
C ARG A 60 -14.75 9.17 0.01
N GLU A 61 -15.12 8.43 1.05
CA GLU A 61 -14.31 8.30 2.25
C GLU A 61 -13.47 7.03 2.22
N THR A 62 -12.17 7.17 2.38
CA THR A 62 -11.23 6.07 2.60
C THR A 62 -10.83 5.99 4.07
N HIS A 63 -10.05 4.99 4.44
CA HIS A 63 -9.54 4.89 5.81
C HIS A 63 -8.71 6.13 6.20
N MET A 64 -7.90 6.68 5.29
CA MET A 64 -6.93 7.75 5.59
C MET A 64 -7.22 9.10 4.93
N SER A 65 -8.24 9.21 4.08
CA SER A 65 -8.48 10.41 3.27
C SER A 65 -9.94 10.54 2.83
N TRP A 66 -10.35 11.77 2.55
CA TRP A 66 -11.54 12.09 1.77
C TRP A 66 -11.14 12.37 0.33
N VAL A 67 -11.92 11.89 -0.63
CA VAL A 67 -11.68 12.03 -2.07
C VAL A 67 -12.89 12.66 -2.72
N PHE A 68 -12.70 13.80 -3.39
CA PHE A 68 -13.73 14.61 -4.02
C PHE A 68 -13.56 14.57 -5.53
N LEU A 69 -14.50 13.97 -6.25
CA LEU A 69 -14.49 13.88 -7.71
C LEU A 69 -15.33 15.05 -8.24
N ALA A 70 -14.66 16.07 -8.77
CA ALA A 70 -15.24 17.34 -9.19
C ALA A 70 -14.91 17.57 -10.68
N GLY A 71 -15.88 17.33 -11.55
CA GLY A 71 -15.68 17.32 -13.01
C GLY A 71 -14.58 16.32 -13.43
N ASP A 72 -13.59 16.83 -14.14
CA ASP A 72 -12.42 16.08 -14.63
C ASP A 72 -11.27 16.00 -13.62
N ARG A 73 -11.46 16.51 -12.40
CA ARG A 73 -10.45 16.53 -11.34
C ARG A 73 -10.87 15.73 -10.12
N VAL A 74 -9.86 15.31 -9.36
CA VAL A 74 -9.99 14.66 -8.07
C VAL A 74 -9.14 15.41 -7.05
N TYR A 75 -9.74 15.71 -5.91
CA TYR A 75 -9.07 16.36 -4.78
C TYR A 75 -9.05 15.39 -3.62
N LYS A 76 -7.87 15.09 -3.06
CA LYS A 76 -7.71 14.16 -1.94
C LYS A 76 -7.23 14.91 -0.70
N LEU A 77 -8.08 14.96 0.32
CA LEU A 77 -7.80 15.53 1.63
C LEU A 77 -7.38 14.43 2.60
N LYS A 78 -6.18 14.52 3.18
CA LYS A 78 -5.71 13.55 4.17
C LYS A 78 -6.36 13.81 5.53
N LYS A 79 -6.84 12.75 6.19
CA LYS A 79 -7.38 12.85 7.56
C LYS A 79 -6.24 13.15 8.57
N PRO A 80 -6.52 13.90 9.65
CA PRO A 80 -5.54 14.25 10.68
C PRO A 80 -5.25 13.08 11.64
N LEU A 81 -4.80 11.96 11.09
CA LEU A 81 -4.56 10.71 11.81
C LEU A 81 -3.07 10.50 12.06
N ARG A 82 -2.74 9.76 13.11
CA ARG A 82 -1.40 9.23 13.35
C ARG A 82 -1.46 7.70 13.31
N TYR A 83 -0.47 7.10 12.67
CA TYR A 83 -0.18 5.68 12.65
C TYR A 83 1.33 5.49 12.91
N PRO A 84 1.82 4.29 13.25
CA PRO A 84 3.21 4.08 13.64
C PRO A 84 4.26 4.59 12.63
N ARG A 85 3.90 4.68 11.33
CA ARG A 85 4.79 5.16 10.25
C ARG A 85 4.24 6.39 9.50
N ARG A 86 3.22 7.06 10.02
CA ARG A 86 2.55 8.19 9.35
C ARG A 86 1.99 9.16 10.40
N ASP A 87 2.45 10.41 10.44
CA ASP A 87 1.84 11.44 11.29
C ASP A 87 1.23 12.56 10.43
N GLY A 88 -0.09 12.53 10.31
CA GLY A 88 -0.88 13.54 9.60
C GLY A 88 -1.60 14.52 10.53
N ARG A 89 -1.36 14.47 11.86
CA ARG A 89 -2.09 15.34 12.81
C ARG A 89 -1.79 16.82 12.57
N PHE A 90 -0.54 17.13 12.22
CA PHE A 90 -0.10 18.50 11.96
C PHE A 90 -0.22 18.88 10.48
N LEU A 91 -0.46 20.18 10.23
CA LEU A 91 -0.60 20.72 8.88
C LEU A 91 0.64 20.45 8.01
N TRP A 92 1.84 20.67 8.56
CA TRP A 92 3.11 20.41 7.86
C TRP A 92 3.28 18.93 7.51
N GLY A 93 2.80 18.02 8.37
CA GLY A 93 2.82 16.58 8.10
C GLY A 93 1.91 16.20 6.94
N ARG A 94 0.71 16.82 6.86
CA ARG A 94 -0.19 16.64 5.72
C ARG A 94 0.36 17.24 4.44
N GLU A 95 1.03 18.40 4.52
CA GLU A 95 1.74 18.98 3.36
C GLU A 95 2.78 18.00 2.82
N PHE A 96 3.66 17.52 3.70
CA PHE A 96 4.72 16.57 3.35
C PHE A 96 4.14 15.33 2.68
N LEU A 97 3.11 14.70 3.29
CA LEU A 97 2.46 13.52 2.73
C LEU A 97 1.82 13.81 1.35
N CYS A 98 1.22 14.99 1.14
CA CYS A 98 0.65 15.34 -0.17
C CYS A 98 1.74 15.50 -1.23
N ARG A 99 2.85 16.16 -0.89
CA ARG A 99 3.99 16.35 -1.80
C ARG A 99 4.68 15.03 -2.13
N GLU A 100 4.86 14.15 -1.14
CA GLU A 100 5.43 12.82 -1.36
C GLU A 100 4.53 11.95 -2.22
N GLU A 101 3.21 11.98 -2.02
CA GLU A 101 2.27 11.25 -2.87
C GLU A 101 2.37 11.71 -4.34
N VAL A 102 2.42 13.02 -4.60
CA VAL A 102 2.62 13.57 -5.95
C VAL A 102 3.96 13.15 -6.53
N ARG A 103 5.06 13.30 -5.76
CA ARG A 103 6.42 12.97 -6.21
C ARG A 103 6.53 11.49 -6.60
N LEU A 104 6.06 10.60 -5.73
CA LEU A 104 6.20 9.15 -5.92
C LEU A 104 5.33 8.64 -7.05
N ASN A 105 4.08 9.12 -7.16
CA ASN A 105 3.15 8.59 -8.14
C ASN A 105 3.35 9.16 -9.56
N ARG A 106 3.96 10.35 -9.72
CA ARG A 106 4.34 10.86 -11.05
C ARG A 106 5.30 9.93 -11.82
N ARG A 107 6.02 9.04 -11.13
CA ARG A 107 6.89 8.02 -11.77
C ARG A 107 6.09 7.09 -12.70
N LEU A 108 4.87 6.73 -12.31
CA LEU A 108 3.98 5.84 -13.08
C LEU A 108 2.77 6.56 -13.66
N ALA A 109 2.43 7.74 -13.17
CA ALA A 109 1.23 8.51 -13.52
C ALA A 109 1.48 10.03 -13.65
N PRO A 110 2.41 10.48 -14.52
CA PRO A 110 2.85 11.87 -14.58
C PRO A 110 1.72 12.85 -14.93
N ASP A 111 0.83 12.48 -15.85
CA ASP A 111 -0.28 13.34 -16.33
C ASP A 111 -1.54 13.26 -15.47
N VAL A 112 -1.53 12.39 -14.45
CA VAL A 112 -2.61 12.24 -13.49
C VAL A 112 -2.36 13.06 -12.25
N TYR A 113 -1.14 13.06 -11.70
CA TYR A 113 -0.83 13.84 -10.49
C TYR A 113 -0.47 15.28 -10.84
N LEU A 114 -1.45 16.18 -10.75
CA LEU A 114 -1.34 17.58 -11.17
C LEU A 114 -0.57 18.45 -10.17
N GLY A 115 -0.60 18.10 -8.89
CA GLY A 115 0.17 18.80 -7.85
C GLY A 115 -0.50 18.79 -6.49
N VAL A 116 -0.16 19.79 -5.68
CA VAL A 116 -0.77 20.03 -4.36
C VAL A 116 -1.47 21.38 -4.38
N SER A 117 -2.68 21.44 -3.84
CA SER A 117 -3.45 22.67 -3.65
C SER A 117 -3.60 22.99 -2.17
N ALA A 118 -3.37 24.25 -1.79
CA ALA A 118 -3.68 24.73 -0.45
C ALA A 118 -5.21 24.89 -0.30
N LEU A 119 -5.75 24.43 0.81
CA LEU A 119 -7.05 24.86 1.31
C LEU A 119 -6.81 26.02 2.27
N THR A 120 -7.41 27.17 1.99
CA THR A 120 -7.16 28.42 2.71
C THR A 120 -8.42 28.95 3.36
N VAL A 121 -8.26 29.72 4.44
CA VAL A 121 -9.34 30.46 5.10
C VAL A 121 -8.97 31.93 5.18
N THR A 122 -9.87 32.81 4.75
CA THR A 122 -9.74 34.27 4.86
C THR A 122 -10.02 34.75 6.30
N ALA A 123 -9.74 36.03 6.60
CA ALA A 123 -9.97 36.60 7.92
C ALA A 123 -11.45 36.61 8.34
N ASP A 124 -12.36 36.69 7.37
CA ASP A 124 -13.82 36.60 7.52
C ASP A 124 -14.35 35.15 7.51
N GLY A 125 -13.45 34.15 7.56
CA GLY A 125 -13.83 32.74 7.75
C GLY A 125 -14.22 31.98 6.49
N ARG A 126 -14.09 32.58 5.30
CA ARG A 126 -14.43 31.92 4.02
C ARG A 126 -13.32 30.98 3.57
N LEU A 127 -13.70 29.74 3.23
CA LEU A 127 -12.80 28.75 2.67
C LEU A 127 -12.63 28.95 1.15
N ALA A 128 -11.42 28.69 0.65
CA ALA A 128 -11.11 28.74 -0.77
C ALA A 128 -9.94 27.80 -1.12
N LEU A 129 -9.99 27.20 -2.32
CA LEU A 129 -8.84 26.52 -2.92
C LEU A 129 -7.86 27.57 -3.47
N GLN A 130 -6.60 27.48 -3.08
CA GLN A 130 -5.53 28.40 -3.51
C GLN A 130 -5.87 29.90 -3.32
N GLY A 131 -6.69 30.23 -2.32
CA GLY A 131 -7.05 31.61 -1.99
C GLY A 131 -5.93 32.37 -1.28
N GLY A 132 -6.11 33.69 -1.10
CA GLY A 132 -5.14 34.56 -0.42
C GLY A 132 -5.15 34.48 1.12
N GLY A 133 -5.89 33.52 1.70
CA GLY A 133 -6.03 33.35 3.14
C GLY A 133 -4.93 32.51 3.80
N ARG A 134 -5.08 32.25 5.10
CA ARG A 134 -4.19 31.34 5.82
C ARG A 134 -4.44 29.90 5.36
N THR A 135 -3.39 29.14 5.06
CA THR A 135 -3.52 27.71 4.75
C THR A 135 -3.99 26.92 5.97
N VAL A 136 -5.05 26.15 5.82
CA VAL A 136 -5.65 25.29 6.86
C VAL A 136 -5.58 23.81 6.54
N ASP A 137 -5.34 23.46 5.27
CA ASP A 137 -5.01 22.10 4.84
C ASP A 137 -4.36 22.04 3.45
N TRP A 138 -3.95 20.84 3.05
CA TRP A 138 -3.38 20.55 1.74
C TRP A 138 -4.11 19.40 1.06
N LEU A 139 -4.25 19.51 -0.26
CA LEU A 139 -4.97 18.56 -1.11
C LEU A 139 -4.04 18.06 -2.21
N VAL A 140 -4.03 16.74 -2.45
CA VAL A 140 -3.47 16.21 -3.70
C VAL A 140 -4.50 16.44 -4.80
N VAL A 141 -4.07 17.04 -5.91
CA VAL A 141 -4.91 17.29 -7.08
C VAL A 141 -4.53 16.34 -8.18
N MET A 142 -5.52 15.60 -8.69
CA MET A 142 -5.34 14.60 -9.74
C MET A 142 -6.32 14.80 -10.89
N ARG A 143 -5.98 14.32 -12.08
CA ARG A 143 -6.94 14.09 -13.16
C ARG A 143 -7.83 12.91 -12.78
N ARG A 144 -9.12 13.01 -13.05
CA ARG A 144 -10.07 11.92 -12.86
C ARG A 144 -9.81 10.83 -13.89
N LEU A 145 -9.66 9.60 -13.41
CA LEU A 145 -9.54 8.41 -14.26
C LEU A 145 -10.91 7.79 -14.53
N PRO A 146 -11.11 7.19 -15.73
CA PRO A 146 -12.35 6.48 -16.05
C PRO A 146 -12.50 5.26 -15.15
N ALA A 147 -13.56 5.23 -14.34
CA ALA A 147 -13.76 4.23 -13.30
C ALA A 147 -13.86 2.82 -13.88
N GLU A 148 -14.54 2.68 -15.02
CA GLU A 148 -14.73 1.43 -15.75
C GLU A 148 -13.43 0.82 -16.29
N ARG A 149 -12.36 1.63 -16.41
CA ARG A 149 -11.03 1.14 -16.82
C ARG A 149 -10.09 0.86 -15.64
N MET A 150 -10.50 1.13 -14.41
CA MET A 150 -9.76 0.66 -13.24
C MET A 150 -9.74 -0.87 -13.26
N LEU A 151 -8.58 -1.49 -13.01
CA LEU A 151 -8.37 -2.91 -13.26
C LEU A 151 -9.29 -3.78 -12.41
N ASP A 152 -9.60 -3.38 -11.18
CA ASP A 152 -10.61 -4.03 -10.34
C ASP A 152 -12.01 -4.05 -10.99
N ASN A 153 -12.46 -2.90 -11.50
CA ASN A 153 -13.75 -2.78 -12.20
C ASN A 153 -13.76 -3.52 -13.54
N ALA A 154 -12.65 -3.47 -14.28
CA ALA A 154 -12.51 -4.20 -15.54
C ALA A 154 -12.53 -5.71 -15.33
N ILE A 155 -11.89 -6.22 -14.26
CA ILE A 155 -11.97 -7.64 -13.88
C ILE A 155 -13.41 -8.00 -13.51
N ALA A 156 -14.05 -7.21 -12.65
CA ALA A 156 -15.43 -7.46 -12.21
C ALA A 156 -16.43 -7.47 -13.39
N ALA A 157 -16.18 -6.65 -14.42
CA ALA A 157 -16.99 -6.60 -15.64
C ALA A 157 -16.61 -7.65 -16.70
N GLY A 158 -15.58 -8.47 -16.47
CA GLY A 158 -15.06 -9.40 -17.49
C GLY A 158 -14.48 -8.70 -18.73
N ALA A 159 -14.09 -7.44 -18.60
CA ALA A 159 -13.67 -6.55 -19.68
C ALA A 159 -12.15 -6.36 -19.77
N VAL A 160 -11.36 -7.22 -19.10
CA VAL A 160 -9.90 -7.16 -19.16
C VAL A 160 -9.40 -7.75 -20.47
N ASP A 161 -8.82 -6.88 -21.28
CA ASP A 161 -8.15 -7.26 -22.51
C ASP A 161 -6.68 -7.64 -22.27
N ARG A 162 -6.18 -8.63 -23.03
CA ARG A 162 -4.79 -9.13 -22.91
C ARG A 162 -3.76 -8.10 -23.36
N GLU A 163 -4.05 -7.36 -24.43
CA GLU A 163 -3.14 -6.34 -24.94
C GLU A 163 -2.94 -5.22 -23.91
N ARG A 164 -4.01 -4.80 -23.24
CA ARG A 164 -3.91 -3.83 -22.13
C ARG A 164 -3.06 -4.34 -20.96
N ILE A 165 -3.12 -5.64 -20.64
CA ILE A 165 -2.24 -6.24 -19.62
C ILE A 165 -0.78 -6.33 -20.10
N ASP A 166 -0.53 -6.56 -21.40
CA ASP A 166 0.83 -6.51 -21.95
C ASP A 166 1.45 -5.13 -21.83
N ARG A 167 0.69 -4.09 -22.17
CA ARG A 167 1.14 -2.70 -22.00
C ARG A 167 1.41 -2.37 -20.52
N LEU A 168 0.63 -2.95 -19.60
CA LEU A 168 0.87 -2.80 -18.17
C LEU A 168 2.18 -3.47 -17.76
N GLY A 169 2.43 -4.69 -18.24
CA GLY A 169 3.69 -5.39 -17.99
C GLY A 169 4.90 -4.67 -18.57
N GLU A 170 4.79 -4.10 -19.78
CA GLU A 170 5.81 -3.21 -20.37
C GLU A 170 6.08 -2.00 -19.48
N ARG A 171 5.02 -1.32 -19.04
CA ARG A 171 5.11 -0.12 -18.19
C ARG A 171 5.78 -0.43 -16.85
N LEU A 172 5.37 -1.50 -16.18
CA LEU A 172 5.95 -1.92 -14.90
C LEU A 172 7.39 -2.38 -15.05
N SER A 173 7.70 -3.16 -16.09
CA SER A 173 9.06 -3.61 -16.38
C SER A 173 10.01 -2.44 -16.65
N GLY A 174 9.56 -1.47 -17.44
CA GLY A 174 10.31 -0.23 -17.69
C GLY A 174 10.53 0.58 -16.42
N PHE A 175 9.52 0.66 -15.55
CA PHE A 175 9.64 1.28 -14.23
C PHE A 175 10.69 0.58 -13.37
N TYR A 176 10.60 -0.74 -13.16
CA TYR A 176 11.56 -1.47 -12.34
C TYR A 176 12.98 -1.41 -12.89
N ARG A 177 13.16 -1.52 -14.22
CA ARG A 177 14.47 -1.40 -14.88
C ARG A 177 15.10 -0.02 -14.66
N GLY A 178 14.30 1.03 -14.58
CA GLY A 178 14.76 2.40 -14.39
C GLY A 178 15.08 2.77 -12.93
N LEU A 179 14.79 1.89 -11.97
CA LEU A 179 15.07 2.16 -10.56
C LEU A 179 16.49 1.74 -10.17
N ALA A 180 17.12 2.56 -9.33
CA ALA A 180 18.37 2.17 -8.68
C ALA A 180 18.09 1.12 -7.57
N PRO A 181 19.03 0.19 -7.35
CA PRO A 181 18.99 -0.68 -6.18
C PRO A 181 18.98 0.11 -4.88
N GLU A 182 18.10 -0.28 -3.96
CA GLU A 182 18.00 0.27 -2.61
C GLU A 182 18.98 -0.45 -1.67
N PRO A 183 19.70 0.27 -0.78
CA PRO A 183 20.73 -0.29 0.08
C PRO A 183 20.11 -1.04 1.29
N VAL A 184 19.48 -2.17 1.03
CA VAL A 184 18.93 -3.05 2.08
C VAL A 184 19.87 -4.22 2.31
N SER A 185 20.37 -4.37 3.54
CA SER A 185 21.22 -5.50 3.86
C SER A 185 20.45 -6.83 3.71
N PRO A 186 21.10 -7.92 3.26
CA PRO A 186 20.45 -9.22 3.14
C PRO A 186 19.79 -9.70 4.43
N GLN A 187 20.42 -9.42 5.58
CA GLN A 187 19.88 -9.79 6.88
C GLN A 187 18.65 -8.95 7.25
N THR A 188 18.67 -7.64 6.98
CA THR A 188 17.51 -6.76 7.19
C THR A 188 16.32 -7.17 6.32
N TYR A 189 16.56 -7.53 5.05
CA TYR A 189 15.50 -7.97 4.14
C TYR A 189 14.81 -9.24 4.65
N LEU A 190 15.58 -10.26 5.06
CA LEU A 190 15.05 -11.48 5.66
C LEU A 190 14.28 -11.21 6.97
N GLN A 191 14.84 -10.38 7.86
CA GLN A 191 14.22 -10.04 9.14
C GLN A 191 12.88 -9.33 8.98
N ARG A 192 12.68 -8.54 7.91
CA ARG A 192 11.39 -7.92 7.61
C ARG A 192 10.30 -8.96 7.37
N PHE A 193 10.57 -9.98 6.55
CA PHE A 193 9.61 -11.07 6.33
C PHE A 193 9.36 -11.87 7.60
N ALA A 194 10.41 -12.24 8.35
CA ALA A 194 10.26 -12.99 9.59
C ALA A 194 9.42 -12.22 10.63
N GLY A 195 9.72 -10.93 10.83
CA GLY A 195 9.00 -10.09 11.80
C GLY A 195 7.53 -9.86 11.43
N GLU A 196 7.25 -9.56 10.16
CA GLU A 196 5.87 -9.42 9.69
C GLU A 196 5.11 -10.75 9.67
N HIS A 197 5.77 -11.86 9.37
CA HIS A 197 5.16 -13.20 9.46
C HIS A 197 4.82 -13.57 10.90
N ALA A 198 5.69 -13.24 11.87
CA ALA A 198 5.37 -13.38 13.29
C ALA A 198 4.14 -12.55 13.70
N ARG A 199 4.00 -11.32 13.16
CA ARG A 199 2.79 -10.50 13.35
C ARG A 199 1.56 -11.11 12.67
N ASN A 200 1.70 -11.65 11.46
CA ASN A 200 0.64 -12.38 10.75
C ASN A 200 0.15 -13.54 11.63
N ARG A 201 1.08 -14.40 12.10
CA ARG A 201 0.78 -15.52 12.98
C ARG A 201 0.02 -15.07 14.22
N ALA A 202 0.55 -14.10 14.96
CA ALA A 202 -0.05 -13.62 16.21
C ALA A 202 -1.52 -13.19 16.04
N VAL A 203 -1.82 -12.39 15.01
CA VAL A 203 -3.19 -11.90 14.78
C VAL A 203 -4.10 -12.97 14.18
N LEU A 204 -3.62 -13.75 13.21
CA LEU A 204 -4.45 -14.75 12.54
C LEU A 204 -4.83 -15.91 13.48
N THR A 205 -3.97 -16.24 14.45
CA THR A 205 -4.27 -17.27 15.47
C THR A 205 -5.06 -16.74 16.67
N ASP A 206 -5.41 -15.45 16.69
CA ASP A 206 -6.17 -14.87 17.78
C ASP A 206 -7.58 -15.51 17.85
N PRO A 207 -7.96 -16.08 19.01
CA PRO A 207 -9.23 -16.79 19.15
C PRO A 207 -10.46 -15.91 18.92
N ARG A 208 -10.32 -14.57 19.00
CA ARG A 208 -11.42 -13.61 18.78
C ARG A 208 -11.99 -13.67 17.37
N PHE A 209 -11.22 -14.09 16.36
CA PHE A 209 -11.65 -14.05 14.95
C PHE A 209 -12.27 -15.36 14.45
N ALA A 210 -12.31 -16.42 15.27
CA ALA A 210 -12.96 -17.69 14.96
C ALA A 210 -12.58 -18.33 13.60
N LEU A 211 -11.35 -18.13 13.12
CA LEU A 211 -10.89 -18.68 11.84
C LEU A 211 -10.70 -20.22 11.89
N PRO A 212 -10.84 -20.93 10.75
CA PRO A 212 -10.58 -22.37 10.66
C PRO A 212 -9.12 -22.73 11.01
N LYS A 213 -8.91 -23.29 12.20
CA LYS A 213 -7.57 -23.49 12.78
C LYS A 213 -6.68 -24.44 11.96
N GLY A 214 -7.23 -25.51 11.39
CA GLY A 214 -6.44 -26.56 10.75
C GLY A 214 -5.68 -26.09 9.50
N ALA A 215 -6.38 -25.47 8.55
CA ALA A 215 -5.77 -24.94 7.32
C ALA A 215 -4.82 -23.77 7.62
N LEU A 216 -5.26 -22.86 8.49
CA LEU A 216 -4.45 -21.72 8.92
C LEU A 216 -3.10 -22.16 9.50
N GLN A 217 -3.11 -23.11 10.45
CA GLN A 217 -1.88 -23.56 11.10
C GLN A 217 -0.90 -24.19 10.09
N ARG A 218 -1.41 -25.00 9.15
CA ARG A 218 -0.57 -25.60 8.09
C ARG A 218 0.11 -24.56 7.23
N VAL A 219 -0.61 -23.50 6.84
CA VAL A 219 -0.05 -22.39 6.03
C VAL A 219 1.03 -21.66 6.81
N LEU A 220 0.75 -21.28 8.05
CA LEU A 220 1.71 -20.53 8.87
C LEU A 220 2.98 -21.36 9.15
N ASP A 221 2.83 -22.65 9.45
CA ASP A 221 3.95 -23.54 9.71
C ASP A 221 4.76 -23.83 8.42
N ALA A 222 4.10 -23.87 7.26
CA ALA A 222 4.79 -23.99 5.97
C ALA A 222 5.62 -22.74 5.67
N LEU A 223 5.10 -21.55 5.95
CA LEU A 223 5.82 -20.29 5.82
C LEU A 223 7.01 -20.19 6.79
N ASP A 224 6.88 -20.67 8.03
CA ASP A 224 8.02 -20.74 8.98
C ASP A 224 9.13 -21.63 8.44
N ARG A 225 8.81 -22.86 8.05
CA ARG A 225 9.79 -23.80 7.47
C ARG A 225 10.45 -23.24 6.22
N TRP A 226 9.68 -22.57 5.36
CA TRP A 226 10.22 -21.97 4.15
C TRP A 226 11.09 -20.75 4.46
N LEU A 227 10.74 -19.91 5.44
CA LEU A 227 11.58 -18.77 5.85
C LEU A 227 12.95 -19.23 6.35
N GLU A 228 13.02 -20.36 7.05
CA GLU A 228 14.28 -20.96 7.49
C GLU A 228 15.07 -21.53 6.30
N ALA A 229 14.46 -22.41 5.49
CA ALA A 229 15.13 -23.10 4.38
C ALA A 229 15.43 -22.18 3.18
N GLY A 230 14.53 -21.25 2.88
CA GLY A 230 14.56 -20.30 1.76
C GLY A 230 15.29 -18.99 2.07
N ALA A 231 15.81 -18.82 3.29
CA ALA A 231 16.61 -17.66 3.68
C ALA A 231 17.76 -17.33 2.70
N PRO A 232 18.50 -18.30 2.12
CA PRO A 232 19.52 -18.02 1.11
C PRO A 232 18.94 -17.32 -0.14
N ALA A 233 17.78 -17.75 -0.63
CA ALA A 233 17.14 -17.17 -1.81
C ALA A 233 16.73 -15.71 -1.56
N LEU A 234 16.10 -15.41 -0.43
CA LEU A 234 15.74 -14.02 -0.06
C LEU A 234 16.98 -13.14 0.12
N ARG A 235 18.01 -13.63 0.80
CA ARG A 235 19.27 -12.89 0.96
C ARG A 235 19.93 -12.60 -0.38
N GLU A 236 19.87 -13.54 -1.31
CA GLU A 236 20.44 -13.37 -2.64
C GLU A 236 19.75 -12.26 -3.42
N ARG A 237 18.42 -12.11 -3.32
CA ARG A 237 17.70 -10.97 -3.93
C ARG A 237 18.29 -9.63 -3.49
N ALA A 238 18.55 -9.47 -2.20
CA ALA A 238 19.18 -8.26 -1.66
C ALA A 238 20.64 -8.11 -2.09
N ARG A 239 21.44 -9.19 -2.06
CA ARG A 239 22.86 -9.15 -2.50
C ARG A 239 23.01 -8.78 -3.97
N ALA A 240 22.14 -9.31 -4.82
CA ALA A 240 22.13 -9.06 -6.25
C ALA A 240 21.49 -7.70 -6.62
N GLY A 241 21.20 -6.83 -5.65
CA GLY A 241 20.65 -5.50 -5.91
C GLY A 241 19.23 -5.51 -6.47
N ARG A 242 18.44 -6.56 -6.20
CA ARG A 242 17.07 -6.70 -6.75
C ARG A 242 16.01 -5.93 -5.97
N ILE A 243 16.37 -5.35 -4.82
CA ILE A 243 15.46 -4.55 -4.00
C ILE A 243 15.50 -3.11 -4.51
N VAL A 244 14.34 -2.54 -4.82
CA VAL A 244 14.19 -1.19 -5.41
C VAL A 244 13.10 -0.41 -4.68
N GLU A 245 13.04 0.91 -4.86
CA GLU A 245 11.92 1.73 -4.35
C GLU A 245 10.69 1.64 -5.27
N GLY A 246 9.95 0.52 -5.17
CA GLY A 246 8.75 0.23 -5.95
C GLY A 246 7.51 1.04 -5.54
N HIS A 247 6.33 0.46 -5.77
CA HIS A 247 5.04 1.07 -5.39
C HIS A 247 4.73 0.87 -3.90
N GLY A 248 5.08 -0.30 -3.36
CA GLY A 248 4.91 -0.73 -1.97
C GLY A 248 3.53 -1.30 -1.63
N ASP A 249 2.57 -1.21 -2.55
CA ASP A 249 1.16 -1.63 -2.32
C ASP A 249 0.36 -1.72 -3.64
N LEU A 250 0.96 -2.37 -4.65
CA LEU A 250 0.40 -2.44 -6.00
C LEU A 250 -0.81 -3.38 -6.06
N ARG A 251 -2.01 -2.84 -6.32
CA ARG A 251 -3.27 -3.61 -6.35
C ARG A 251 -4.14 -3.23 -7.57
N PRO A 252 -5.15 -4.04 -7.93
CA PRO A 252 -6.01 -3.77 -9.09
C PRO A 252 -6.71 -2.41 -9.04
N GLU A 253 -7.20 -1.97 -7.88
CA GLU A 253 -7.85 -0.65 -7.74
C GLU A 253 -6.88 0.54 -7.91
N HIS A 254 -5.58 0.28 -7.99
CA HIS A 254 -4.52 1.27 -8.22
C HIS A 254 -4.07 1.34 -9.68
N VAL A 255 -4.58 0.46 -10.54
CA VAL A 255 -4.19 0.37 -11.95
C VAL A 255 -5.35 0.79 -12.83
N CYS A 256 -5.12 1.73 -13.75
CA CYS A 256 -6.09 2.11 -14.77
C CYS A 256 -5.56 1.72 -16.16
N LEU A 257 -6.35 0.92 -16.89
CA LEU A 257 -6.03 0.39 -18.20
C LEU A 257 -6.30 1.40 -19.32
N CYS A 258 -5.74 2.61 -19.20
CA CYS A 258 -5.70 3.60 -20.28
C CYS A 258 -4.80 3.11 -21.44
N ASP A 259 -4.75 3.86 -22.55
CA ASP A 259 -3.93 3.48 -23.71
C ASP A 259 -2.44 3.39 -23.34
N THR A 260 -2.00 4.32 -22.48
CA THR A 260 -0.83 4.14 -21.61
C THR A 260 -1.32 3.81 -20.20
N PRO A 261 -1.04 2.61 -19.67
CA PRO A 261 -1.49 2.23 -18.34
C PRO A 261 -0.96 3.17 -17.26
N VAL A 262 -1.82 3.50 -16.31
CA VAL A 262 -1.53 4.41 -15.21
C VAL A 262 -1.58 3.61 -13.91
N VAL A 263 -0.60 3.83 -13.03
CA VAL A 263 -0.59 3.27 -11.68
C VAL A 263 -0.54 4.41 -10.66
N ILE A 264 -1.48 4.41 -9.71
CA ILE A 264 -1.69 5.48 -8.73
C ILE A 264 -1.65 4.93 -7.30
N ASP A 265 -1.63 5.82 -6.31
CA ASP A 265 -1.74 5.49 -4.87
C ASP A 265 -0.60 4.60 -4.31
N GLY A 266 0.62 4.81 -4.80
CA GLY A 266 1.85 4.31 -4.19
C GLY A 266 2.07 4.86 -2.78
N LEU A 267 2.60 4.02 -1.88
CA LEU A 267 2.73 4.35 -0.46
C LEU A 267 3.62 5.57 -0.23
N GLU A 268 3.10 6.64 0.36
CA GLU A 268 3.80 7.92 0.50
C GLU A 268 4.59 8.09 1.81
N PHE A 269 4.38 7.21 2.79
CA PHE A 269 4.80 7.44 4.18
C PHE A 269 5.91 6.50 4.69
N SER A 270 6.28 5.46 3.94
CA SER A 270 7.31 4.52 4.38
C SER A 270 8.18 4.05 3.23
N LEU A 271 9.44 4.47 3.21
CA LEU A 271 10.44 3.95 2.29
C LEU A 271 10.64 2.43 2.49
N ALA A 272 10.70 1.97 3.73
CA ALA A 272 10.88 0.56 4.04
C ALA A 272 9.78 -0.36 3.46
N LEU A 273 8.54 0.14 3.32
CA LEU A 273 7.45 -0.59 2.66
C LEU A 273 7.50 -0.52 1.14
N ARG A 274 8.14 0.52 0.58
CA ARG A 274 8.41 0.64 -0.87
C ARG A 274 9.67 -0.10 -1.31
N GLN A 275 10.58 -0.43 -0.40
CA GLN A 275 11.75 -1.26 -0.67
C GLN A 275 11.33 -2.71 -0.91
N VAL A 276 11.03 -3.02 -2.17
CA VAL A 276 10.44 -4.29 -2.61
C VAL A 276 11.31 -4.97 -3.66
N ASP A 277 11.13 -6.28 -3.76
CA ASP A 277 11.51 -7.02 -4.96
C ASP A 277 10.40 -6.84 -6.02
N PRO A 278 10.69 -6.54 -7.29
CA PRO A 278 9.69 -6.47 -8.35
C PRO A 278 8.77 -7.70 -8.41
N PHE A 279 9.30 -8.90 -8.15
CA PHE A 279 8.52 -10.13 -8.22
C PHE A 279 7.67 -10.38 -6.98
N ASP A 280 8.01 -9.81 -5.83
CA ASP A 280 7.12 -9.77 -4.65
C ASP A 280 5.92 -8.85 -4.92
N GLU A 281 6.17 -7.68 -5.50
CA GLU A 281 5.13 -6.73 -5.87
C GLU A 281 4.22 -7.25 -6.99
N LEU A 282 4.78 -7.94 -8.00
CA LEU A 282 3.98 -8.58 -9.06
C LEU A 282 3.23 -9.82 -8.57
N ALA A 283 3.81 -10.62 -7.67
CA ALA A 283 3.09 -11.72 -7.02
C ALA A 283 1.90 -11.18 -6.19
N PHE A 284 2.10 -10.05 -5.51
CA PHE A 284 1.04 -9.37 -4.77
C PHE A 284 -0.10 -8.90 -5.68
N LEU A 285 0.21 -8.17 -6.77
CA LEU A 285 -0.79 -7.75 -7.75
C LEU A 285 -1.51 -8.96 -8.39
N GLY A 286 -0.75 -9.99 -8.76
CA GLY A 286 -1.28 -11.21 -9.36
C GLY A 286 -2.26 -11.96 -8.44
N MET A 287 -1.94 -12.07 -7.15
CA MET A 287 -2.82 -12.65 -6.13
C MET A 287 -4.11 -11.84 -5.97
N GLU A 288 -4.04 -10.52 -5.93
CA GLU A 288 -5.25 -9.68 -5.87
C GLU A 288 -6.10 -9.85 -7.14
N CYS A 289 -5.48 -10.00 -8.31
CA CYS A 289 -6.20 -10.31 -9.55
C CYS A 289 -6.86 -11.70 -9.51
N ASP A 290 -6.18 -12.74 -8.99
CA ASP A 290 -6.76 -14.08 -8.77
C ASP A 290 -8.00 -14.00 -7.87
N ARG A 291 -7.89 -13.27 -6.74
CA ARG A 291 -9.02 -13.05 -5.83
C ARG A 291 -10.24 -12.43 -6.52
N LEU A 292 -10.01 -11.55 -7.49
CA LEU A 292 -11.07 -10.91 -8.26
C LEU A 292 -11.57 -11.75 -9.45
N GLY A 293 -10.99 -12.93 -9.70
CA GLY A 293 -11.42 -13.85 -10.76
C GLY A 293 -10.58 -13.82 -12.04
N ALA A 294 -9.39 -13.19 -12.01
CA ALA A 294 -8.47 -13.10 -13.15
C ALA A 294 -7.07 -13.70 -12.86
N PRO A 295 -6.97 -15.01 -12.55
CA PRO A 295 -5.71 -15.66 -12.16
C PRO A 295 -4.62 -15.65 -13.23
N TRP A 296 -4.98 -15.39 -14.50
CA TRP A 296 -4.04 -15.38 -15.62
C TRP A 296 -3.16 -14.11 -15.66
N ILE A 297 -3.57 -13.03 -14.99
CA ILE A 297 -2.86 -11.73 -15.04
C ILE A 297 -1.49 -11.82 -14.38
N GLY A 298 -1.41 -12.38 -13.17
CA GLY A 298 -0.16 -12.51 -12.40
C GLY A 298 0.96 -13.23 -13.16
N PRO A 299 0.75 -14.48 -13.61
CA PRO A 299 1.74 -15.22 -14.39
C PRO A 299 2.20 -14.50 -15.65
N ARG A 300 1.29 -13.77 -16.32
CA ARG A 300 1.62 -12.99 -17.51
C ARG A 300 2.57 -11.84 -17.19
N LEU A 301 2.25 -11.03 -16.17
CA LEU A 301 3.08 -9.91 -15.73
C LEU A 301 4.45 -10.37 -15.23
N ILE A 302 4.49 -11.46 -14.43
CA ILE A 302 5.74 -12.04 -13.92
C ILE A 302 6.64 -12.50 -15.06
N ARG A 303 6.09 -13.21 -16.05
CA ARG A 303 6.86 -13.69 -17.21
C ARG A 303 7.44 -12.52 -18.00
N GLN A 304 6.62 -11.54 -18.34
CA GLN A 304 7.04 -10.37 -19.12
C GLN A 304 8.09 -9.54 -18.38
N CYS A 305 7.92 -9.35 -17.07
CA CYS A 305 8.92 -8.67 -16.25
C CYS A 305 10.23 -9.45 -16.16
N GLY A 306 10.17 -10.78 -16.05
CA GLY A 306 11.36 -11.62 -16.06
C GLY A 306 12.14 -11.53 -17.36
N GLU A 307 11.44 -11.60 -18.50
CA GLU A 307 12.05 -11.40 -19.84
C GLU A 307 12.69 -10.00 -19.95
N ALA A 308 12.02 -8.98 -19.43
CA ALA A 308 12.49 -7.60 -19.52
C ALA A 308 13.66 -7.27 -18.57
N LEU A 309 13.78 -7.95 -17.43
CA LEU A 309 14.81 -7.72 -16.42
C LEU A 309 15.95 -8.76 -16.46
N ASP A 310 15.85 -9.76 -17.33
CA ASP A 310 16.72 -10.94 -17.36
C ASP A 310 16.87 -11.56 -15.95
N ASP A 311 15.72 -11.77 -15.31
CA ASP A 311 15.63 -12.23 -13.93
C ASP A 311 14.42 -13.15 -13.75
N HIS A 312 14.68 -14.40 -13.37
CA HIS A 312 13.66 -15.44 -13.31
C HIS A 312 13.70 -16.12 -11.93
N PRO A 313 13.03 -15.55 -10.91
CA PRO A 313 12.92 -16.19 -9.61
C PRO A 313 12.21 -17.54 -9.73
N GLY A 314 12.70 -18.53 -9.00
CA GLY A 314 12.12 -19.89 -9.01
C GLY A 314 10.70 -19.91 -8.43
N ALA A 315 9.92 -20.91 -8.87
CA ALA A 315 8.54 -21.08 -8.43
C ALA A 315 8.35 -21.11 -6.88
N PRO A 316 9.24 -21.73 -6.07
CA PRO A 316 9.09 -21.68 -4.62
C PRO A 316 9.17 -20.27 -4.01
N LEU A 317 9.99 -19.37 -4.58
CA LEU A 317 10.10 -17.99 -4.11
C LEU A 317 8.83 -17.18 -4.46
N LEU A 318 8.30 -17.36 -5.67
CA LEU A 318 7.04 -16.73 -6.09
C LEU A 318 5.85 -17.23 -5.27
N ALA A 319 5.82 -18.54 -4.97
CA ALA A 319 4.83 -19.14 -4.09
C ALA A 319 4.93 -18.58 -2.66
N PHE A 320 6.16 -18.38 -2.15
CA PHE A 320 6.39 -17.72 -0.87
C PHE A 320 5.86 -16.29 -0.84
N TYR A 321 6.22 -15.45 -1.82
CA TYR A 321 5.68 -14.09 -1.88
C TYR A 321 4.16 -14.08 -1.89
N THR A 322 3.54 -14.93 -2.71
CA THR A 322 2.08 -15.06 -2.79
C THR A 322 1.46 -15.47 -1.45
N ALA A 323 1.92 -16.56 -0.84
CA ALA A 323 1.38 -17.07 0.43
C ALA A 323 1.58 -16.08 1.59
N TYR A 324 2.77 -15.48 1.67
CA TYR A 324 3.09 -14.48 2.69
C TYR A 324 2.22 -13.23 2.55
N ARG A 325 2.04 -12.70 1.33
CA ARG A 325 1.19 -11.53 1.07
C ARG A 325 -0.28 -11.83 1.32
N ALA A 326 -0.74 -13.03 1.01
CA ALA A 326 -2.09 -13.48 1.34
C ALA A 326 -2.33 -13.47 2.87
N CYS A 327 -1.41 -14.01 3.66
CA CYS A 327 -1.47 -13.94 5.12
C CYS A 327 -1.43 -12.50 5.66
N LEU A 328 -0.61 -11.63 5.06
CA LEU A 328 -0.58 -10.20 5.37
C LEU A 328 -1.96 -9.55 5.14
N ARG A 329 -2.60 -9.81 3.98
CA ARG A 329 -3.91 -9.26 3.65
C ARG A 329 -5.02 -9.80 4.54
N ALA A 330 -4.98 -11.10 4.87
CA ALA A 330 -5.87 -11.69 5.85
C ALA A 330 -5.76 -10.99 7.21
N ARG A 331 -4.52 -10.77 7.69
CA ARG A 331 -4.30 -10.03 8.94
C ARG A 331 -4.85 -8.61 8.86
N LEU A 332 -4.57 -7.88 7.78
CA LEU A 332 -5.02 -6.49 7.63
C LEU A 332 -6.55 -6.39 7.56
N ALA A 333 -7.22 -7.37 6.93
CA ALA A 333 -8.67 -7.46 6.95
C ALA A 333 -9.20 -7.60 8.39
N LEU A 334 -8.65 -8.53 9.18
CA LEU A 334 -9.05 -8.71 10.58
C LEU A 334 -8.68 -7.52 11.47
N ALA A 335 -7.61 -6.79 11.14
CA ALA A 335 -7.21 -5.62 11.89
C ALA A 335 -8.34 -4.58 11.92
N HIS A 336 -9.13 -4.42 10.86
CA HIS A 336 -10.28 -3.52 10.88
C HIS A 336 -11.28 -3.81 11.99
N LEU A 337 -11.41 -5.06 12.45
CA LEU A 337 -12.29 -5.45 13.57
C LEU A 337 -11.76 -5.03 14.95
N LEU A 338 -10.52 -4.57 15.02
CA LEU A 338 -9.89 -4.07 16.23
C LEU A 338 -10.02 -2.54 16.36
N GLU A 339 -10.56 -1.87 15.34
CA GLU A 339 -10.91 -0.45 15.40
C GLU A 339 -12.04 -0.22 16.43
N PRO A 340 -12.08 0.93 17.13
CA PRO A 340 -13.16 1.26 18.06
C PRO A 340 -14.55 1.26 17.42
N ASP A 341 -14.64 1.62 16.14
CA ASP A 341 -15.86 1.64 15.34
C ASP A 341 -15.58 1.02 13.96
N PRO A 342 -15.57 -0.32 13.86
CA PRO A 342 -15.18 -1.02 12.64
C PRO A 342 -16.24 -0.81 11.56
N ARG A 343 -15.84 -0.27 10.41
CA ARG A 343 -16.75 -0.10 9.26
C ARG A 343 -17.04 -1.44 8.60
N SER A 344 -18.33 -1.76 8.36
CA SER A 344 -18.78 -3.00 7.72
C SER A 344 -18.14 -4.27 8.32
N PRO A 345 -18.26 -4.49 9.65
CA PRO A 345 -17.56 -5.57 10.35
C PRO A 345 -17.86 -6.96 9.78
N GLU A 346 -19.05 -7.15 9.22
CA GLU A 346 -19.50 -8.40 8.61
C GLU A 346 -18.64 -8.88 7.43
N ARG A 347 -17.87 -7.97 6.81
CA ARG A 347 -17.06 -8.27 5.61
C ARG A 347 -15.67 -8.80 5.91
N TRP A 348 -15.13 -8.50 7.09
CA TRP A 348 -13.69 -8.68 7.34
C TRP A 348 -13.27 -10.14 7.56
N VAL A 349 -14.09 -10.92 8.27
CA VAL A 349 -13.81 -12.36 8.45
C VAL A 349 -13.92 -13.14 7.13
N PRO A 350 -15.00 -12.98 6.32
CA PRO A 350 -15.07 -13.61 4.99
C PRO A 350 -13.88 -13.24 4.10
N LEU A 351 -13.53 -11.95 4.04
CA LEU A 351 -12.40 -11.49 3.24
C LEU A 351 -11.07 -12.09 3.72
N ALA A 352 -10.86 -12.20 5.03
CA ALA A 352 -9.68 -12.88 5.57
C ALA A 352 -9.64 -14.36 5.16
N ALA A 353 -10.77 -15.06 5.17
CA ALA A 353 -10.87 -16.45 4.74
C ALA A 353 -10.55 -16.64 3.25
N ASP A 354 -10.97 -15.72 2.39
CA ASP A 354 -10.63 -15.73 0.96
C ASP A 354 -9.11 -15.62 0.75
N TYR A 355 -8.45 -14.71 1.48
CA TYR A 355 -6.99 -14.60 1.46
C TYR A 355 -6.31 -15.85 2.02
N LEU A 356 -6.82 -16.46 3.09
CA LEU A 356 -6.24 -17.70 3.60
C LEU A 356 -6.37 -18.86 2.61
N SER A 357 -7.44 -18.89 1.82
CA SER A 357 -7.61 -19.88 0.73
C SER A 357 -6.58 -19.68 -0.38
N LEU A 358 -6.26 -18.42 -0.74
CA LEU A 358 -5.15 -18.10 -1.63
C LEU A 358 -3.80 -18.53 -1.04
N ALA A 359 -3.60 -18.28 0.25
CA ALA A 359 -2.40 -18.66 0.96
C ALA A 359 -2.19 -20.18 0.98
N GLU A 360 -3.23 -20.97 1.19
CA GLU A 360 -3.17 -22.44 1.17
C GLU A 360 -2.79 -22.98 -0.22
N ARG A 361 -3.39 -22.44 -1.29
CA ARG A 361 -3.03 -22.81 -2.67
C ARG A 361 -1.57 -22.49 -3.00
N ALA A 362 -1.11 -21.31 -2.61
CA ALA A 362 0.28 -20.91 -2.82
C ALA A 362 1.23 -21.76 -1.96
N ALA A 363 0.86 -22.05 -0.71
CA ALA A 363 1.66 -22.84 0.22
C ALA A 363 1.92 -24.27 -0.28
N ALA A 364 0.98 -24.86 -1.03
CA ALA A 364 1.16 -26.17 -1.66
C ALA A 364 2.33 -26.22 -2.66
N ASN A 365 2.77 -25.06 -3.17
CA ASN A 365 3.88 -24.91 -4.12
C ASN A 365 5.18 -24.44 -3.46
N LEU A 366 5.24 -24.36 -2.12
CA LEU A 366 6.45 -24.04 -1.34
C LEU A 366 7.45 -25.20 -1.29
N GLY A 367 7.61 -25.96 -2.38
CA GLY A 367 8.61 -27.03 -2.45
C GLY A 367 9.98 -26.56 -1.93
N PRO A 368 10.85 -27.48 -1.48
CA PRO A 368 12.16 -27.09 -0.96
C PRO A 368 12.84 -26.15 -1.98
N PRO A 369 13.40 -25.00 -1.55
CA PRO A 369 13.99 -24.05 -2.48
C PRO A 369 15.02 -24.77 -3.33
N ALA A 370 14.98 -24.55 -4.65
CA ALA A 370 15.92 -25.18 -5.57
C ALA A 370 17.35 -24.82 -5.14
N THR A 371 18.10 -25.80 -4.65
CA THR A 371 19.55 -25.69 -4.47
C THR A 371 20.14 -25.59 -5.87
N ARG A 372 20.71 -24.42 -6.21
CA ARG A 372 21.53 -24.29 -7.42
C ARG A 372 22.80 -25.11 -7.29
#